data_AF-A0A2V8REN7-F1
#
_entry.id   AF-A0A2V8REN7-F1
#
_cell.length_a   1.000
_cell.length_b   1.000
_cell.length_c   1.000
_cell.angle_alpha   90.00
_cell.angle_beta   90.00
_cell.angle_gamma   90.00
#
_symmetry.space_group_name_H-M   'P 1'
#
loop_
_entity.id
_entity.type
_entity.pdbx_description
1 polymer ?
#
loop_
_entity_poly.entity_id
_entity_poly.type
_entity_poly.pdbx_seq_one_letter_code
_entity_poly.pdbx_strand_id
1 'polypeptide(L)'
;SEMFFRSEEFQQRGYFVYRFYSTAFGQKPDYAAFAPDLGRVSGFLDATQLEAAKAQFANDFTARAAFVNQYGTLSNAQYVDALAQTAGVTLSNRQTLVDSLSAGTLTRAQALRQIAESGEVYAKYYNQAFVVMEYFGYLRRDPDILYLNWIDVLDANPADSRRMVEGFVDATEYRNRFQQ
;
A
#
# COMPACT_ATOMS: atom_id res chain seq x y z
N SER A 1 -5.90 -9.83 -15.42
CA SER A 1 -6.06 -10.20 -14.00
C SER A 1 -4.68 -10.46 -13.42
N GLU A 2 -4.15 -11.68 -13.36
CA GLU A 2 -2.88 -11.97 -12.66
C GLU A 2 -1.61 -11.29 -13.24
N MET A 3 -1.45 -11.24 -14.57
CA MET A 3 -0.25 -10.67 -15.21
C MET A 3 -0.12 -9.14 -15.03
N PHE A 4 -1.25 -8.44 -14.88
CA PHE A 4 -1.24 -6.99 -14.64
C PHE A 4 -0.72 -6.65 -13.24
N PHE A 5 -1.06 -7.46 -12.22
CA PHE A 5 -0.59 -7.24 -10.84
C PHE A 5 0.88 -7.63 -10.62
N ARG A 6 1.42 -8.51 -11.48
CA ARG A 6 2.85 -8.78 -11.54
C ARG A 6 3.62 -7.73 -12.36
N SER A 7 2.93 -6.77 -12.99
CA SER A 7 3.58 -5.75 -13.79
C SER A 7 4.35 -4.76 -12.94
N GLU A 8 5.41 -4.21 -13.53
CA GLU A 8 6.20 -3.14 -12.94
C GLU A 8 5.34 -1.90 -12.63
N GLU A 9 4.34 -1.62 -13.46
CA GLU A 9 3.40 -0.52 -13.27
C GLU A 9 2.64 -0.67 -11.95
N PHE A 10 2.10 -1.86 -11.68
CA PHE A 10 1.42 -2.11 -10.42
C PHE A 10 2.37 -2.04 -9.22
N GLN A 11 3.54 -2.68 -9.31
CA GLN A 11 4.51 -2.71 -8.22
C GLN A 11 5.03 -1.32 -7.85
N GLN A 12 5.33 -0.48 -8.85
CA GLN A 12 5.89 0.85 -8.63
C GLN A 12 4.86 1.93 -8.31
N ARG A 13 3.57 1.70 -8.60
CA ARG A 13 2.52 2.72 -8.46
C ARG A 13 1.43 2.29 -7.49
N GLY A 14 0.65 1.28 -7.86
CA GLY A 14 -0.46 0.78 -7.04
C GLY A 14 0.00 0.26 -5.68
N TYR A 15 0.97 -0.65 -5.70
CA TYR A 15 1.47 -1.25 -4.46
C TYR A 15 2.33 -0.27 -3.65
N PHE A 16 2.98 0.69 -4.31
CA PHE A 16 3.64 1.81 -3.63
C PHE A 16 2.64 2.60 -2.77
N VAL A 17 1.52 3.07 -3.34
CA VAL A 17 0.51 3.83 -2.59
C VAL A 17 -0.11 2.99 -1.48
N TYR A 18 -0.44 1.73 -1.77
CA TYR A 18 -1.04 0.83 -0.77
C TYR A 18 -0.17 0.72 0.50
N ARG A 19 1.15 0.52 0.33
CA ARG A 19 2.07 0.35 1.46
C ARG A 19 2.17 1.59 2.34
N PHE A 20 1.95 2.80 1.83
CA PHE A 20 1.89 3.98 2.70
C PHE A 20 0.76 3.91 3.71
N TYR A 21 -0.42 3.44 3.31
CA TYR A 21 -1.55 3.27 4.22
C TYR A 21 -1.29 2.15 5.23
N SER A 22 -0.75 1.02 4.77
CA SER A 22 -0.41 -0.09 5.65
C SER A 22 0.68 0.28 6.66
N THR A 23 1.68 1.06 6.24
CA THR A 23 2.78 1.48 7.12
C THR A 23 2.36 2.56 8.11
N ALA A 24 1.58 3.55 7.68
CA ALA A 24 1.19 4.69 8.52
C ALA A 24 -0.07 4.47 9.35
N PHE A 25 -0.95 3.55 8.95
CA PHE A 25 -2.23 3.34 9.61
C PHE A 25 -2.53 1.88 9.94
N GLY A 26 -1.68 0.94 9.54
CA GLY A 26 -1.82 -0.48 9.89
C GLY A 26 -2.98 -1.17 9.17
N GLN A 27 -3.55 -0.51 8.16
CA GLN A 27 -4.75 -0.97 7.44
C GLN A 27 -4.62 -0.74 5.94
N LYS A 28 -5.41 -1.47 5.16
CA LYS A 28 -5.58 -1.18 3.73
C LYS A 28 -6.16 0.23 3.55
N PRO A 29 -5.88 0.92 2.44
CA PRO A 29 -6.69 2.07 2.08
C PRO A 29 -8.12 1.65 1.75
N ASP A 30 -9.05 2.59 1.85
CA ASP A 30 -10.36 2.48 1.20
C ASP A 30 -10.28 2.98 -0.24
N TYR A 31 -11.13 2.48 -1.12
CA TYR A 31 -11.10 2.80 -2.55
C TYR A 31 -11.18 4.30 -2.80
N ALA A 32 -12.06 5.00 -2.06
CA ALA A 32 -12.25 6.44 -2.19
C ALA A 32 -11.01 7.26 -1.85
N ALA A 33 -10.16 6.77 -0.93
CA ALA A 33 -8.88 7.40 -0.58
C ALA A 33 -7.76 6.97 -1.53
N PHE A 34 -7.77 5.69 -1.95
CA PHE A 34 -6.75 5.10 -2.81
C PHE A 34 -6.77 5.64 -4.24
N ALA A 35 -7.95 5.69 -4.87
CA ALA A 35 -8.09 6.05 -6.28
C ALA A 35 -7.48 7.43 -6.64
N PRO A 36 -7.75 8.52 -5.90
CA PRO A 36 -7.11 9.81 -6.19
C PRO A 36 -5.59 9.76 -5.97
N ASP A 37 -5.12 9.07 -4.92
CA ASP A 37 -3.69 8.94 -4.63
C ASP A 37 -2.93 8.15 -5.70
N LEU A 38 -3.54 7.06 -6.18
CA LEU A 38 -3.02 6.30 -7.31
C LEU A 38 -2.87 7.20 -8.54
N GLY A 39 -3.88 8.03 -8.83
CA GLY A 39 -3.84 8.98 -9.94
C GLY A 39 -2.63 9.92 -9.92
N ARG A 40 -2.15 10.29 -8.73
CA ARG A 40 -0.97 11.19 -8.56
C ARG A 40 0.35 10.54 -8.97
N VAL A 41 0.43 9.22 -8.90
CA VAL A 41 1.62 8.44 -9.26
C VAL A 41 1.39 7.58 -10.49
N SER A 42 0.38 7.90 -11.32
CA SER A 42 -0.02 7.16 -12.52
C SER A 42 0.01 8.02 -13.77
N GLY A 43 -0.33 7.44 -14.92
CA GLY A 43 -0.31 8.10 -16.23
C GLY A 43 1.04 7.96 -16.95
N PHE A 44 1.20 8.72 -18.05
CA PHE A 44 2.40 8.72 -18.89
C PHE A 44 3.55 9.50 -18.23
N LEU A 45 4.02 9.02 -17.08
CA LEU A 45 5.19 9.54 -16.40
C LEU A 45 6.42 8.73 -16.80
N ASP A 46 7.48 9.41 -17.24
CA ASP A 46 8.81 8.80 -17.32
C ASP A 46 9.39 8.50 -15.92
N ALA A 47 10.56 7.87 -15.86
CA ALA A 47 11.18 7.47 -14.60
C ALA A 47 11.47 8.67 -13.67
N THR A 48 11.94 9.79 -14.21
CA THR A 48 12.25 10.98 -13.42
C THR A 48 10.97 11.64 -12.90
N GLN A 49 9.94 11.74 -13.73
CA GLN A 49 8.64 12.27 -13.37
C GLN A 49 7.94 11.39 -12.32
N LEU A 50 8.02 10.06 -12.46
CA LEU A 50 7.48 9.13 -11.49
C LEU A 50 8.17 9.27 -10.12
N GLU A 51 9.49 9.36 -10.09
CA GLU A 51 10.23 9.54 -8.83
C GLU A 51 9.91 10.87 -8.14
N ALA A 52 9.77 11.96 -8.91
CA ALA A 52 9.30 13.23 -8.39
C ALA A 52 7.87 13.14 -7.84
N ALA A 53 6.96 12.46 -8.56
CA ALA A 53 5.58 12.25 -8.12
C ALA A 53 5.49 11.45 -6.81
N LYS A 54 6.29 10.38 -6.66
CA LYS A 54 6.37 9.60 -5.41
C LYS A 54 6.91 10.42 -4.25
N ALA A 55 7.94 11.24 -4.48
CA ALA A 55 8.49 12.13 -3.45
C ALA A 55 7.44 13.16 -2.99
N GLN A 56 6.74 13.79 -3.93
CA GLN A 56 5.66 14.72 -3.62
C GLN A 56 4.49 14.04 -2.90
N PHE A 57 4.12 12.83 -3.33
CA PHE A 57 3.11 12.02 -2.65
C PHE A 57 3.49 11.76 -1.18
N ALA A 58 4.75 11.36 -0.91
CA ALA A 58 5.22 11.12 0.45
C ALA A 58 5.12 12.38 1.32
N ASN A 59 5.55 13.54 0.79
CA ASN A 59 5.45 14.82 1.49
C ASN A 59 4.00 15.14 1.86
N ASP A 60 3.11 15.09 0.87
CA ASP A 60 1.70 15.44 1.07
C ASP A 60 0.97 14.43 1.96
N PHE A 61 1.37 13.15 1.91
CA PHE A 61 0.83 12.12 2.79
C PHE A 61 1.17 12.43 4.25
N THR A 62 2.42 12.80 4.55
CA THR A 62 2.82 13.17 5.92
C THR A 62 2.23 14.49 6.42
N ALA A 63 1.78 15.36 5.50
CA ALA A 63 1.10 16.61 5.83
C ALA A 63 -0.39 16.42 6.18
N ARG A 64 -0.96 15.23 5.98
CA ARG A 64 -2.38 14.96 6.31
C ARG A 64 -2.61 15.07 7.80
N ALA A 65 -3.75 15.67 8.19
CA ALA A 65 -4.11 15.86 9.59
C ALA A 65 -4.07 14.54 10.40
N ALA A 66 -4.58 13.43 9.84
CA ALA A 66 -4.52 12.13 10.49
C ALA A 66 -3.08 11.67 10.79
N PHE A 67 -2.16 11.86 9.84
CA PHE A 67 -0.76 11.52 10.01
C PHE A 67 -0.08 12.41 11.05
N VAL A 68 -0.29 13.73 10.94
CA VAL A 68 0.28 14.70 11.88
C VAL A 68 -0.22 14.45 13.30
N ASN A 69 -1.50 14.12 13.48
CA ASN A 69 -2.07 13.82 14.79
C ASN A 69 -1.44 12.58 15.44
N GLN A 70 -1.09 11.56 14.65
CA GLN A 70 -0.50 10.32 15.16
C GLN A 70 1.02 10.43 15.38
N TYR A 71 1.72 11.14 14.51
CA TYR A 71 3.18 11.10 14.43
C TYR A 71 3.88 12.43 14.72
N GLY A 72 3.16 13.56 14.67
CA GLY A 72 3.73 14.90 14.67
C GLY A 72 4.54 15.23 15.92
N THR A 73 4.07 14.80 17.10
CA THR A 73 4.71 15.11 18.39
C THR A 73 5.78 14.12 18.82
N LEU A 74 5.96 13.02 18.08
CA LEU A 74 6.93 11.98 18.43
C LEU A 74 8.36 12.48 18.21
N SER A 75 9.32 11.94 18.98
CA SER A 75 10.75 12.07 18.62
C SER A 75 11.10 11.23 17.39
N ASN A 76 12.29 11.40 16.82
CA ASN A 76 12.71 10.64 15.63
C ASN A 76 12.75 9.12 15.87
N ALA A 77 13.24 8.69 17.04
CA ALA A 77 13.24 7.28 17.41
C ALA A 77 11.81 6.73 17.56
N GLN A 78 10.97 7.45 18.31
CA GLN A 78 9.56 7.07 18.51
C GLN A 78 8.77 7.06 17.20
N TYR A 79 9.07 7.96 16.27
CA TYR A 79 8.46 8.01 14.95
C TYR A 79 8.75 6.73 14.15
N VAL A 80 10.03 6.33 14.07
CA VAL A 80 10.44 5.11 13.36
C VAL A 80 9.84 3.87 14.04
N ASP A 81 9.87 3.81 15.38
CA ASP A 81 9.26 2.72 16.14
C ASP A 81 7.76 2.60 15.92
N ALA A 82 7.05 3.72 15.99
CA ALA A 82 5.61 3.74 15.82
C ALA A 82 5.21 3.30 14.41
N LEU A 83 5.95 3.71 13.38
CA LEU A 83 5.71 3.24 12.00
C LEU A 83 6.00 1.75 11.85
N ALA A 84 7.11 1.24 12.41
CA ALA A 84 7.43 -0.19 12.38
C ALA A 84 6.35 -1.02 13.09
N GLN A 85 5.90 -0.56 14.26
CA GLN A 85 4.84 -1.19 15.04
C GLN A 85 3.50 -1.15 14.30
N THR A 86 3.15 -0.01 13.69
CA THR A 86 1.90 0.16 12.93
C THR A 86 1.88 -0.73 11.70
N ALA A 87 2.99 -0.81 10.98
CA ALA A 87 3.21 -1.76 9.89
C ALA A 87 3.31 -3.22 10.37
N GLY A 88 3.51 -3.43 11.67
CA GLY A 88 3.82 -4.72 12.29
C GLY A 88 5.00 -5.44 11.64
N VAL A 89 6.08 -4.72 11.36
CA VAL A 89 7.34 -5.27 10.82
C VAL A 89 8.49 -4.93 11.75
N THR A 90 9.56 -5.73 11.70
CA THR A 90 10.84 -5.41 12.35
C THR A 90 11.77 -4.83 11.31
N LEU A 91 12.18 -3.58 11.48
CA LEU A 91 13.06 -2.89 10.51
C LEU A 91 14.53 -3.23 10.77
N SER A 92 15.18 -3.86 9.81
CA SER A 92 16.62 -4.15 9.85
C SER A 92 17.48 -2.87 9.86
N ASN A 93 17.01 -1.80 9.21
CA ASN A 93 17.70 -0.51 9.08
C ASN A 93 17.23 0.56 10.08
N ARG A 94 16.53 0.17 11.16
CA ARG A 94 15.94 1.09 12.14
C ARG A 94 16.91 2.16 12.63
N GLN A 95 18.10 1.76 13.09
CA GLN A 95 19.06 2.71 13.67
C GLN A 95 19.53 3.74 12.63
N THR A 96 19.81 3.29 11.40
CA THR A 96 20.18 4.17 10.28
C THR A 96 19.12 5.24 9.99
N LEU A 97 17.83 4.87 10.04
CA LEU A 97 16.72 5.81 9.85
C LEU A 97 16.69 6.87 10.97
N VAL A 98 16.86 6.45 12.22
CA VAL A 98 16.87 7.35 13.38
C VAL A 98 18.05 8.32 13.32
N ASP A 99 19.24 7.82 12.99
CA ASP A 99 20.45 8.63 12.88
C ASP A 99 20.32 9.66 11.75
N SER A 100 19.81 9.23 10.59
CA SER A 100 19.61 10.12 9.43
C SER A 100 18.58 11.22 9.69
N LEU A 101 17.48 10.89 10.38
CA LEU A 101 16.49 11.88 10.81
C LEU A 101 17.08 12.87 11.83
N SER A 102 17.93 12.38 12.75
CA SER A 102 18.53 13.22 13.80
C SER A 102 19.65 14.11 13.26
N ALA A 103 20.36 13.64 12.23
CA ALA A 103 21.34 14.42 11.48
C ALA A 103 20.70 15.37 10.45
N GLY A 104 19.38 15.30 10.25
CA GLY A 104 18.67 16.12 9.25
C GLY A 104 18.96 15.76 7.79
N THR A 105 19.56 14.59 7.53
CA THR A 105 19.85 14.10 6.17
C THR A 105 18.64 13.43 5.53
N LEU A 106 17.66 13.02 6.35
CA LEU A 106 16.33 12.61 5.91
C LEU A 106 15.26 13.47 6.57
N THR A 107 14.20 13.75 5.81
CA THR A 107 12.92 14.22 6.31
C THR A 107 12.07 13.04 6.81
N ARG A 108 11.02 13.33 7.60
CA ARG A 108 10.05 12.30 8.02
C ARG A 108 9.31 11.64 6.86
N ALA A 109 9.01 12.41 5.81
CA ALA A 109 8.40 11.89 4.59
C ALA A 109 9.33 10.90 3.88
N GLN A 110 10.62 11.21 3.77
CA GLN A 110 11.60 10.29 3.19
C GLN A 110 11.81 9.05 4.05
N ALA A 111 11.83 9.18 5.37
CA ALA A 111 11.90 8.02 6.27
C ALA A 111 10.67 7.11 6.16
N LEU A 112 9.45 7.68 6.13
CA LEU A 112 8.22 6.92 5.87
C LEU A 112 8.31 6.18 4.53
N ARG A 113 8.74 6.88 3.47
CA ARG A 113 8.91 6.29 2.14
C ARG A 113 9.87 5.10 2.16
N GLN A 114 11.03 5.25 2.81
CA GLN A 114 12.00 4.15 2.94
C GLN A 114 11.44 2.95 3.71
N ILE A 115 10.62 3.18 4.74
CA ILE A 115 9.95 2.09 5.48
C ILE A 115 8.88 1.42 4.60
N ALA A 116 8.01 2.20 3.95
CA ALA A 116 6.96 1.67 3.09
C ALA A 116 7.51 0.89 1.89
N GLU A 117 8.66 1.30 1.36
CA GLU A 117 9.34 0.62 0.26
C GLU A 117 10.28 -0.52 0.73
N SER A 118 10.41 -0.75 2.03
CA SER A 118 11.31 -1.78 2.57
C SER A 118 10.88 -3.19 2.17
N GLY A 119 11.85 -4.12 2.16
CA GLY A 119 11.58 -5.53 1.85
C GLY A 119 10.64 -6.18 2.87
N GLU A 120 10.70 -5.76 4.13
CA GLU A 120 9.85 -6.26 5.21
C GLU A 120 8.38 -5.88 5.00
N VAL A 121 8.09 -4.62 4.66
CA VAL A 121 6.72 -4.16 4.34
C VAL A 121 6.26 -4.78 3.01
N TYR A 122 7.14 -4.83 2.02
CA TYR A 122 6.85 -5.48 0.73
C TYR A 122 6.39 -6.92 0.91
N ALA A 123 7.14 -7.74 1.65
CA ALA A 123 6.83 -9.16 1.82
C ALA A 123 5.54 -9.35 2.60
N LYS A 124 5.33 -8.57 3.66
CA LYS A 124 4.16 -8.71 4.55
C LYS A 124 2.83 -8.43 3.85
N TYR A 125 2.78 -7.38 3.03
CA TYR A 125 1.51 -6.89 2.50
C TYR A 125 1.24 -7.33 1.06
N TYR A 126 2.10 -8.14 0.45
CA TYR A 126 2.03 -8.45 -0.98
C TYR A 126 0.72 -9.15 -1.34
N ASN A 127 0.39 -10.25 -0.65
CA ASN A 127 -0.83 -11.02 -0.91
C ASN A 127 -2.09 -10.21 -0.57
N GLN A 128 -2.09 -9.49 0.55
CA GLN A 128 -3.22 -8.64 0.91
C GLN A 128 -3.47 -7.54 -0.12
N ALA A 129 -2.42 -6.85 -0.56
CA ALA A 129 -2.53 -5.81 -1.58
C ALA A 129 -3.00 -6.39 -2.90
N PHE A 130 -2.50 -7.56 -3.30
CA PHE A 130 -3.00 -8.28 -4.48
C PHE A 130 -4.53 -8.47 -4.38
N VAL A 131 -5.02 -8.99 -3.26
CA VAL A 131 -6.45 -9.23 -3.07
C VAL A 131 -7.29 -7.96 -3.13
N VAL A 132 -6.90 -6.94 -2.39
CA VAL A 132 -7.63 -5.66 -2.33
C VAL A 132 -7.66 -4.97 -3.69
N MET A 133 -6.58 -5.09 -4.46
CA MET A 133 -6.46 -4.43 -5.75
C MET A 133 -7.29 -5.10 -6.85
N GLU A 134 -7.61 -6.39 -6.72
CA GLU A 134 -8.62 -7.05 -7.56
C GLU A 134 -9.99 -6.36 -7.38
N TYR A 135 -10.42 -6.10 -6.14
CA TYR A 135 -11.66 -5.33 -5.87
C TYR A 135 -11.59 -3.92 -6.46
N PHE A 136 -10.48 -3.21 -6.27
CA PHE A 136 -10.34 -1.83 -6.73
C PHE A 136 -10.31 -1.71 -8.25
N GLY A 137 -9.61 -2.62 -8.93
CA GLY A 137 -9.47 -2.64 -10.38
C GLY A 137 -10.75 -3.08 -11.08
N TYR A 138 -11.37 -4.17 -10.63
CA TYR A 138 -12.53 -4.76 -11.30
C TYR A 138 -13.85 -4.14 -10.84
N LEU A 139 -14.02 -3.89 -9.55
CA LEU A 139 -15.31 -3.49 -8.98
C LEU A 139 -15.36 -2.02 -8.59
N ARG A 140 -14.21 -1.34 -8.49
CA ARG A 140 -14.09 0.07 -8.08
C ARG A 140 -14.82 0.35 -6.74
N ARG A 141 -14.72 -0.60 -5.81
CA ARG A 141 -15.32 -0.53 -4.47
C ARG A 141 -14.40 -1.16 -3.44
N ASP A 142 -14.68 -0.90 -2.17
CA ASP A 142 -14.03 -1.58 -1.08
C ASP A 142 -14.33 -3.09 -1.07
N PRO A 143 -13.35 -3.93 -0.68
CA PRO A 143 -13.60 -5.34 -0.47
C PRO A 143 -14.65 -5.54 0.62
N ASP A 144 -15.56 -6.49 0.40
CA ASP A 144 -16.43 -6.99 1.46
C ASP A 144 -15.67 -8.00 2.34
N ILE A 145 -16.27 -8.45 3.44
CA ILE A 145 -15.62 -9.29 4.44
C ILE A 145 -15.03 -10.60 3.89
N LEU A 146 -15.50 -11.09 2.73
CA LEU A 146 -15.00 -12.32 2.11
C LEU A 146 -13.55 -12.18 1.62
N TYR A 147 -13.00 -10.96 1.52
CA TYR A 147 -11.61 -10.75 1.15
C TYR A 147 -10.61 -11.38 2.14
N LEU A 148 -10.96 -11.50 3.42
CA LEU A 148 -10.11 -12.15 4.43
C LEU A 148 -9.88 -13.63 4.09
N ASN A 149 -10.92 -14.32 3.60
CA ASN A 149 -10.81 -15.71 3.18
C ASN A 149 -9.86 -15.88 2.00
N TRP A 150 -9.83 -14.90 1.08
CA TRP A 150 -8.90 -14.93 -0.06
C TRP A 150 -7.44 -14.73 0.36
N ILE A 151 -7.20 -13.94 1.42
CA ILE A 151 -5.86 -13.78 1.99
C ILE A 151 -5.38 -15.12 2.54
N ASP A 152 -6.20 -15.80 3.35
CA ASP A 152 -5.84 -17.11 3.92
C ASP A 152 -5.53 -18.16 2.83
N VAL A 153 -6.32 -18.17 1.75
CA VAL A 153 -6.09 -19.07 0.60
C VAL A 153 -4.77 -18.77 -0.09
N LEU A 154 -4.44 -17.50 -0.33
CA LEU A 154 -3.19 -17.12 -1.01
C LEU A 154 -1.96 -17.29 -0.11
N ASP A 155 -2.09 -17.05 1.19
CA ASP A 155 -1.02 -17.30 2.15
C ASP A 155 -0.73 -18.81 2.27
N ALA A 156 -1.75 -19.67 2.15
CA ALA A 156 -1.58 -21.11 2.11
C ALA A 156 -1.04 -21.62 0.76
N ASN A 157 -1.46 -21.02 -0.37
CA ASN A 157 -0.99 -21.39 -1.70
C ASN A 157 -1.05 -20.20 -2.69
N PRO A 158 0.08 -19.50 -2.92
CA PRO A 158 0.12 -18.35 -3.83
C PRO A 158 -0.23 -18.66 -5.30
N ALA A 159 -0.24 -19.93 -5.70
CA ALA A 159 -0.61 -20.35 -7.06
C ALA A 159 -2.13 -20.36 -7.33
N ASP A 160 -2.97 -20.22 -6.29
CA ASP A 160 -4.43 -20.24 -6.39
C ASP A 160 -5.06 -18.88 -6.76
N SER A 161 -4.23 -17.88 -7.10
CA SER A 161 -4.65 -16.55 -7.59
C SER A 161 -5.64 -16.58 -8.76
N ARG A 162 -5.61 -17.63 -9.59
CA ARG A 162 -6.55 -17.82 -10.72
C ARG A 162 -7.96 -18.16 -10.26
N ARG A 163 -8.10 -19.00 -9.23
CA ARG A 163 -9.41 -19.35 -8.64
C ARG A 163 -10.06 -18.17 -7.93
N MET A 164 -9.24 -17.25 -7.41
CA MET A 164 -9.72 -15.99 -6.87
C MET A 164 -10.44 -15.17 -7.93
N VAL A 165 -9.80 -14.92 -9.08
CA VAL A 165 -10.41 -14.16 -10.19
C VAL A 165 -11.70 -14.82 -10.69
N GLU A 166 -11.73 -16.15 -10.79
CA GLU A 166 -12.95 -16.92 -11.13
C GLU A 166 -14.05 -16.71 -10.08
N GLY A 167 -13.69 -16.72 -8.79
CA GLY A 167 -14.61 -16.45 -7.68
C GLY A 167 -15.25 -15.06 -7.69
N PHE A 168 -14.59 -14.02 -8.23
CA PHE A 168 -15.20 -12.69 -8.42
C PHE A 168 -16.21 -12.65 -9.56
N VAL A 169 -15.95 -13.41 -10.63
CA VAL A 169 -16.84 -13.51 -11.80
C VAL A 169 -18.06 -14.36 -11.46
N ASP A 170 -17.90 -15.39 -10.63
CA ASP A 170 -18.98 -16.27 -10.18
C ASP A 170 -19.71 -15.80 -8.92
N ALA A 171 -19.15 -14.83 -8.18
CA ALA A 171 -19.83 -14.19 -7.06
C ALA A 171 -21.15 -13.58 -7.54
N THR A 172 -22.23 -13.88 -6.80
CA THR A 172 -23.62 -13.50 -7.07
C THR A 172 -23.82 -12.04 -7.49
N GLU A 173 -22.92 -11.14 -7.10
CA GLU A 173 -22.90 -9.72 -7.46
C GLU A 173 -22.62 -9.45 -8.94
N TYR A 174 -21.81 -10.26 -9.64
CA TYR A 174 -21.57 -10.11 -11.09
C TYR A 174 -22.79 -10.59 -11.90
N ARG A 175 -23.42 -11.70 -11.47
CA ARG A 175 -24.67 -12.20 -12.08
C ARG A 175 -25.84 -11.23 -11.90
N ASN A 176 -25.93 -10.53 -10.77
CA ASN A 176 -27.00 -9.56 -10.54
C ASN A 176 -26.83 -8.22 -11.29
N ARG A 177 -25.62 -7.88 -11.76
CA ARG A 177 -25.35 -6.62 -12.47
C ARG A 177 -25.59 -6.67 -13.98
N PHE A 178 -25.61 -7.88 -14.57
CA PHE A 178 -25.78 -8.09 -16.02
C PHE A 178 -27.03 -8.94 -16.36
N GLN A 179 -28.00 -9.03 -15.44
CA GLN A 179 -29.34 -9.60 -15.67
C GLN A 179 -30.42 -8.53 -15.89
N GLN A 180 -30.11 -7.48 -16.68
CA GLN A 180 -31.12 -6.66 -17.35
C GLN A 180 -30.76 -6.50 -18.82
#